data_AF-A0A1Q2HQN2-F1
#
_entry.id   AF-A0A1Q2HQN2-F1
#
_cell.length_a   1.000
_cell.length_b   1.000
_cell.length_c   1.000
_cell.angle_alpha   90.00
_cell.angle_beta   90.00
_cell.angle_gamma   90.00
#
_symmetry.space_group_name_H-M   'P 1'
#
loop_
_entity.id
_entity.type
_entity.pdbx_description
1 polymer ?
#
loop_
_entity_poly.entity_id
_entity_poly.type
_entity_poly.pdbx_seq_one_letter_code
_entity_poly.pdbx_strand_id
1 'polypeptide(L)'
;MCINIGDQFARAVYYGRYKVIPIRTEIIKFCETIGFDYMGAVIWQKKTTTNTTGGASLMGSYPYPKNGILSIDYEFILLFKKLGKPAKPTKEQKEKSKMTKEEWRSYFTGHWYFGGAKQDGHIAMFPEELPKRLIKMFSFVDETVLDPFLGSGTTTLAAQKLNRKSAGYEINPEFIPLIKKKLEIDKGKQFENSEVEFKVQQIEQPCCTNEIEKLPYKFEDSHRFDKKVDPKKLQFGSKLDSSRKDKKLEEGFYSVKEIISPNLVQLKNGLTVRLLGIKEKQGANGEAMEFLRLKTKGQKVFFKYDQEKYDQDSNLMVYLYLKNKTFVNAHLIKKGLAEAEKNGEYKEKSKFIKLEEGNGKRADFEQRDEPVSTEFQKECGSNI
;
A
#
# COMPACT_ATOMS: atom_id res chain seq x y z
N MET A 1 29.00 -0.57 6.12
CA MET A 1 27.70 0.02 5.74
C MET A 1 26.64 -1.05 5.93
N CYS A 2 25.54 -0.71 6.61
CA CYS A 2 24.44 -1.64 6.86
C CYS A 2 23.16 -1.03 6.29
N ILE A 3 22.39 -1.78 5.52
CA ILE A 3 21.17 -1.29 4.87
C ILE A 3 20.00 -2.21 5.20
N ASN A 4 19.02 -1.70 5.95
CA ASN A 4 17.75 -2.41 6.17
C ASN A 4 16.81 -2.15 4.99
N ILE A 5 16.36 -3.21 4.32
CA ILE A 5 15.51 -3.11 3.14
C ILE A 5 14.49 -4.26 3.08
N GLY A 6 13.25 -3.92 2.76
CA GLY A 6 12.22 -4.88 2.38
C GLY A 6 12.04 -4.90 0.87
N ASP A 7 11.99 -6.09 0.29
CA ASP A 7 11.56 -6.25 -1.11
C ASP A 7 10.09 -5.80 -1.24
N GLN A 8 9.78 -5.11 -2.34
CA GLN A 8 8.48 -4.45 -2.50
C GLN A 8 7.47 -5.35 -3.21
N PHE A 9 6.27 -5.49 -2.64
CA PHE A 9 5.19 -6.24 -3.27
C PHE A 9 4.39 -5.38 -4.24
N ALA A 10 4.66 -5.55 -5.54
CA ALA A 10 3.91 -4.92 -6.62
C ALA A 10 2.55 -5.62 -6.77
N ARG A 11 1.46 -4.89 -6.46
CA ARG A 11 0.09 -5.43 -6.57
C ARG A 11 -0.40 -5.43 -8.01
N ALA A 12 -1.13 -6.48 -8.39
CA ALA A 12 -1.74 -6.60 -9.73
C ALA A 12 -2.66 -5.45 -10.11
N VAL A 13 -3.22 -4.73 -9.14
CA VAL A 13 -4.05 -3.56 -9.43
C VAL A 13 -3.18 -2.46 -10.07
N TYR A 14 -2.00 -2.15 -9.56
CA TYR A 14 -1.18 -1.08 -10.16
C TYR A 14 -0.46 -1.52 -11.44
N TYR A 15 -0.07 -2.79 -11.48
CA TYR A 15 0.96 -3.29 -12.39
C TYR A 15 0.47 -4.43 -13.30
N GLY A 16 -0.84 -4.69 -13.34
CA GLY A 16 -1.48 -5.77 -14.12
C GLY A 16 -1.27 -7.18 -13.55
N ARG A 17 -0.16 -7.42 -12.83
CA ARG A 17 0.17 -8.71 -12.20
C ARG A 17 0.84 -8.54 -10.83
N TYR A 18 0.83 -9.59 -10.01
CA TYR A 18 1.60 -9.62 -8.76
C TYR A 18 3.08 -9.91 -9.06
N LYS A 19 3.98 -9.13 -8.47
CA LYS A 19 5.44 -9.33 -8.56
C LYS A 19 6.09 -8.85 -7.27
N VAL A 20 7.11 -9.56 -6.80
CA VAL A 20 8.03 -9.02 -5.80
C VAL A 20 9.14 -8.29 -6.55
N ILE A 21 9.36 -7.02 -6.23
CA ILE A 21 10.47 -6.22 -6.76
C ILE A 21 11.66 -6.44 -5.81
N PRO A 22 12.73 -7.13 -6.27
CA PRO A 22 13.85 -7.51 -5.43
C PRO A 22 14.83 -6.35 -5.24
N ILE A 23 14.40 -5.28 -4.55
CA ILE A 23 15.19 -4.06 -4.36
C ILE A 23 16.56 -4.38 -3.73
N ARG A 24 16.61 -5.36 -2.82
CA ARG A 24 17.87 -5.78 -2.18
C ARG A 24 18.94 -6.17 -3.19
N THR A 25 18.55 -6.85 -4.28
CA THR A 25 19.50 -7.36 -5.29
C THR A 25 20.16 -6.22 -6.03
N GLU A 26 19.38 -5.19 -6.34
CA GLU A 26 19.88 -4.01 -7.02
C GLU A 26 20.80 -3.19 -6.12
N ILE A 27 20.45 -3.03 -4.84
CA ILE A 27 21.33 -2.40 -3.85
C ILE A 27 22.67 -3.14 -3.74
N ILE A 28 22.67 -4.47 -3.72
CA ILE A 28 23.91 -5.27 -3.70
C ILE A 28 24.77 -4.94 -4.92
N LYS A 29 24.21 -4.99 -6.13
CA LYS A 29 24.94 -4.67 -7.35
C LYS A 29 25.50 -3.25 -7.35
N PHE A 30 24.70 -2.26 -6.94
CA PHE A 30 25.17 -0.87 -6.82
C PHE A 30 26.37 -0.77 -5.89
N CYS A 31 26.30 -1.40 -4.71
CA CYS A 31 27.37 -1.34 -3.71
C CYS A 31 28.64 -2.07 -4.15
N GLU A 32 28.53 -3.26 -4.76
CA GLU A 32 29.70 -3.99 -5.26
C GLU A 32 30.36 -3.28 -6.44
N THR A 33 29.57 -2.66 -7.33
CA THR A 33 30.11 -1.91 -8.47
C THR A 33 30.94 -0.69 -8.04
N ILE A 34 30.56 -0.04 -6.93
CA ILE A 34 31.32 1.11 -6.38
C ILE A 34 32.45 0.67 -5.42
N GLY A 35 32.72 -0.63 -5.30
CA GLY A 35 33.88 -1.17 -4.58
C GLY A 35 33.66 -1.57 -3.12
N PHE A 36 32.42 -1.81 -2.68
CA PHE A 36 32.17 -2.47 -1.40
C PHE A 36 32.16 -4.00 -1.54
N ASP A 37 32.68 -4.71 -0.55
CA ASP A 37 32.47 -6.15 -0.43
C ASP A 37 31.12 -6.42 0.22
N TYR A 38 30.28 -7.24 -0.42
CA TYR A 38 29.08 -7.78 0.21
C TYR A 38 29.45 -8.89 1.22
N MET A 39 29.10 -8.68 2.48
CA MET A 39 29.44 -9.57 3.59
C MET A 39 28.31 -10.54 3.96
N GLY A 40 27.22 -10.56 3.20
CA GLY A 40 26.00 -11.29 3.52
C GLY A 40 24.89 -10.39 4.09
N ALA A 41 23.82 -11.02 4.55
CA ALA A 41 22.66 -10.34 5.09
C ALA A 41 22.11 -11.05 6.33
N VAL A 42 21.53 -10.28 7.23
CA VAL A 42 20.68 -10.80 8.30
C VAL A 42 19.23 -10.74 7.84
N ILE A 43 18.49 -11.82 8.03
CA ILE A 43 17.04 -11.86 7.84
C ILE A 43 16.37 -11.44 9.14
N TRP A 44 15.77 -10.26 9.14
CA TRP A 44 15.01 -9.76 10.28
C TRP A 44 13.53 -10.12 10.10
N GLN A 45 13.07 -11.12 10.84
CA GLN A 45 11.67 -11.49 10.86
C GLN A 45 10.89 -10.61 11.85
N LYS A 46 9.93 -9.86 11.32
CA LYS A 46 9.07 -8.99 12.11
C LYS A 46 7.88 -9.81 12.61
N LYS A 47 7.72 -9.93 13.92
CA LYS A 47 6.45 -10.42 14.48
C LYS A 47 5.37 -9.37 14.18
N THR A 48 4.61 -9.54 13.10
CA THR A 48 3.54 -8.62 12.70
C THR A 48 2.17 -9.16 13.06
N THR A 49 1.49 -8.49 14.00
CA THR A 49 0.03 -8.54 14.19
C THR A 49 -0.70 -7.49 13.35
N THR A 50 0.00 -6.76 12.48
CA THR A 50 -0.53 -5.60 11.75
C THR A 50 -0.07 -5.58 10.30
N ASN A 51 -1.00 -5.19 9.41
CA ASN A 51 -0.85 -5.04 7.97
C ASN A 51 0.34 -4.14 7.62
N THR A 52 1.51 -4.72 7.40
CA THR A 52 2.66 -3.99 6.87
C THR A 52 2.40 -3.60 5.42
N THR A 53 2.86 -2.42 5.02
CA THR A 53 2.78 -1.89 3.66
C THR A 53 3.49 -2.73 2.59
N GLY A 54 4.16 -3.83 2.98
CA GLY A 54 4.76 -4.82 2.09
C GLY A 54 4.44 -6.29 2.44
N GLY A 55 3.67 -6.55 3.51
CA GLY A 55 3.28 -7.91 3.89
C GLY A 55 2.12 -8.35 3.02
N ALA A 56 2.38 -9.24 2.06
CA ALA A 56 1.29 -9.92 1.37
C ALA A 56 0.53 -10.75 2.41
N SER A 57 -0.71 -10.38 2.76
CA SER A 57 -1.61 -11.32 3.42
C SER A 57 -1.66 -12.60 2.58
N LEU A 58 -1.71 -13.79 3.19
CA LEU A 58 -1.77 -15.06 2.46
C LEU A 58 -2.83 -14.98 1.36
N MET A 59 -2.40 -14.86 0.10
CA MET A 59 -3.28 -14.71 -1.05
C MET A 59 -3.27 -16.01 -1.84
N GLY A 60 -4.45 -16.51 -2.18
CA GLY A 60 -4.60 -17.76 -2.92
C GLY A 60 -6.00 -18.31 -2.73
N SER A 61 -6.31 -19.39 -3.43
CA SER A 61 -7.52 -20.14 -3.15
C SER A 61 -7.28 -20.98 -1.91
N TYR A 62 -8.08 -20.79 -0.86
CA TYR A 62 -8.11 -21.68 0.29
C TYR A 62 -9.43 -22.45 0.25
N PRO A 63 -9.44 -23.79 0.42
CA PRO A 63 -8.30 -24.67 0.74
C PRO A 63 -7.48 -25.16 -0.49
N TYR A 64 -7.79 -24.70 -1.71
CA TYR A 64 -7.21 -25.26 -2.95
C TYR A 64 -5.91 -24.56 -3.40
N PRO A 65 -4.72 -25.17 -3.25
CA PRO A 65 -3.43 -24.46 -3.17
C PRO A 65 -2.83 -23.91 -4.47
N LYS A 66 -3.62 -23.65 -5.53
CA LYS A 66 -3.07 -23.18 -6.81
C LYS A 66 -2.66 -21.70 -6.75
N ASN A 67 -1.43 -21.39 -7.15
CA ASN A 67 -0.88 -20.03 -7.29
C ASN A 67 -0.95 -19.18 -6.01
N GLY A 68 -0.75 -19.81 -4.84
CA GLY A 68 -0.65 -19.09 -3.58
C GLY A 68 0.59 -18.18 -3.54
N ILE A 69 0.44 -16.97 -3.02
CA ILE A 69 1.54 -16.02 -2.81
C ILE A 69 1.93 -16.09 -1.33
N LEU A 70 3.24 -16.26 -1.10
CA LEU A 70 3.80 -16.29 0.25
C LEU A 70 3.64 -14.94 0.95
N SER A 71 3.29 -14.99 2.23
CA SER A 71 3.38 -13.83 3.10
C SER A 71 4.85 -13.54 3.40
N ILE A 72 5.31 -12.34 3.06
CA ILE A 72 6.66 -11.87 3.36
C ILE A 72 6.57 -11.04 4.64
N ASP A 73 7.09 -11.59 5.74
CA ASP A 73 7.07 -11.00 7.09
C ASP A 73 8.48 -10.60 7.57
N TYR A 74 9.44 -10.54 6.66
CA TYR A 74 10.84 -10.25 6.96
C TYR A 74 11.41 -9.10 6.11
N GLU A 75 12.47 -8.48 6.61
CA GLU A 75 13.34 -7.57 5.88
C GLU A 75 14.77 -8.08 5.89
N PHE A 76 15.57 -7.59 4.95
CA PHE A 76 17.00 -7.88 4.86
C PHE A 76 17.80 -6.75 5.44
N ILE A 77 18.76 -7.07 6.30
CA ILE A 77 19.81 -6.15 6.72
C ILE A 77 21.07 -6.53 5.98
N LEU A 78 21.33 -5.84 4.88
CA LEU A 78 22.49 -6.06 4.01
C LEU A 78 23.75 -5.50 4.68
N LEU A 79 24.83 -6.27 4.67
CA LEU A 79 26.11 -5.90 5.27
C LEU A 79 27.15 -5.69 4.18
N PHE A 80 27.77 -4.51 4.17
CA PHE A 80 28.80 -4.13 3.21
C PHE A 80 30.05 -3.62 3.92
N LYS A 81 31.22 -3.99 3.42
CA LYS A 81 32.51 -3.56 3.96
C LYS A 81 33.27 -2.74 2.92
N LYS A 82 33.76 -1.57 3.33
CA LYS A 82 34.67 -0.77 2.50
C LYS A 82 36.05 -1.42 2.55
N LEU A 83 36.67 -1.59 1.38
CA LEU A 83 38.05 -2.10 1.29
C LEU A 83 39.05 -1.14 1.93
N GLY A 84 40.15 -1.70 2.43
CA GLY A 84 41.23 -0.96 3.07
C GLY A 84 41.44 -1.32 4.55
N LYS A 85 42.42 -0.66 5.17
CA LYS A 85 42.78 -0.87 6.57
C LYS A 85 41.95 0.07 7.46
N PRO A 86 41.09 -0.45 8.35
CA PRO A 86 40.39 0.40 9.30
C PRO A 86 41.35 0.98 10.34
N ALA A 87 40.96 2.10 10.95
CA ALA A 87 41.65 2.63 12.12
C ALA A 87 41.64 1.59 13.25
N LYS A 88 42.75 1.48 13.97
CA LYS A 88 42.84 0.58 15.12
C LYS A 88 42.23 1.29 16.34
N PRO A 89 41.25 0.69 17.02
CA PRO A 89 40.68 1.28 18.23
C PRO A 89 41.68 1.22 19.38
N THR A 90 41.62 2.20 20.28
CA THR A 90 42.43 2.23 21.51
C THR A 90 42.03 1.09 22.46
N LYS A 91 42.88 0.78 23.43
CA LYS A 91 42.56 -0.23 24.46
C LYS A 91 41.30 0.16 25.25
N GLU A 92 41.17 1.44 25.58
CA GLU A 92 40.02 1.98 26.30
C GLU A 92 38.72 1.85 25.48
N GLN A 93 38.76 2.21 24.20
CA GLN A 93 37.62 2.03 23.30
C GLN A 93 37.19 0.57 23.20
N LYS A 94 38.14 -0.36 23.13
CA LYS A 94 37.86 -1.80 23.12
C LYS A 94 37.17 -2.25 24.41
N GLU A 95 37.68 -1.86 25.58
CA GLU A 95 37.08 -2.27 26.86
C GLU A 95 35.69 -1.67 27.05
N LYS A 96 35.49 -0.39 26.72
CA LYS A 96 34.17 0.27 26.79
C LYS A 96 33.16 -0.25 25.77
N SER A 97 33.61 -0.94 24.72
CA SER A 97 32.75 -1.52 23.66
C SER A 97 32.51 -3.01 23.83
N LYS A 98 32.94 -3.60 24.94
CA LYS A 98 32.79 -5.02 25.20
C LYS A 98 31.32 -5.44 25.18
N MET A 99 31.07 -6.55 24.51
CA MET A 99 29.76 -7.20 24.47
C MET A 99 29.75 -8.39 25.41
N THR A 100 28.59 -8.73 25.95
CA THR A 100 28.44 -10.01 26.68
C THR A 100 28.47 -11.18 25.69
N LYS A 101 28.71 -12.39 26.19
CA LYS A 101 28.69 -13.60 25.36
C LYS A 101 27.30 -13.85 24.77
N GLU A 102 26.27 -13.52 25.51
CA GLU A 102 24.85 -13.65 25.13
C GLU A 102 24.52 -12.68 24.01
N GLU A 103 24.96 -11.42 24.12
CA GLU A 103 24.82 -10.43 23.05
C GLU A 103 25.56 -10.87 21.79
N TRP A 104 26.80 -11.33 21.92
CA TRP A 104 27.59 -11.81 20.79
C TRP A 104 26.87 -12.96 20.06
N ARG A 105 26.42 -13.98 20.79
CA ARG A 105 25.68 -15.12 20.22
C ARG A 105 24.34 -14.73 19.63
N SER A 106 23.67 -13.71 20.17
CA SER A 106 22.38 -13.25 19.67
C SER A 106 22.53 -12.40 18.40
N TYR A 107 23.56 -11.55 18.36
CA TYR A 107 23.71 -10.54 17.31
C TYR A 107 24.42 -11.11 16.07
N PHE A 108 25.44 -11.96 16.24
CA PHE A 108 26.19 -12.57 15.14
C PHE A 108 25.52 -13.85 14.62
N THR A 109 24.24 -13.74 14.25
CA THR A 109 23.43 -14.81 13.63
C THR A 109 22.75 -14.29 12.38
N GLY A 110 22.48 -15.18 11.42
CA GLY A 110 21.82 -14.81 10.16
C GLY A 110 20.33 -14.49 10.28
N HIS A 111 19.71 -14.69 11.44
CA HIS A 111 18.27 -14.51 11.63
C HIS A 111 17.98 -13.79 12.94
N TRP A 112 17.26 -12.67 12.86
CA TRP A 112 16.84 -11.90 14.03
C TRP A 112 15.32 -11.90 14.18
N TYR A 113 14.87 -12.10 15.41
CA TYR A 113 13.46 -12.24 15.76
C TYR A 113 13.06 -11.20 16.81
N PHE A 114 12.58 -10.04 16.36
CA PHE A 114 11.99 -9.03 17.25
C PHE A 114 10.94 -8.21 16.50
N GLY A 115 9.96 -7.69 17.23
CA GLY A 115 8.83 -6.95 16.67
C GLY A 115 9.26 -5.64 15.98
N GLY A 116 8.51 -5.23 14.96
CA GLY A 116 8.66 -3.90 14.37
C GLY A 116 8.25 -2.79 15.36
N ALA A 117 8.63 -1.55 15.05
CA ALA A 117 8.12 -0.40 15.80
C ALA A 117 6.64 -0.15 15.45
N LYS A 118 5.83 0.26 16.44
CA LYS A 118 4.47 0.76 16.16
C LYS A 118 4.60 2.01 15.29
N GLN A 119 3.89 2.00 14.15
CA GLN A 119 3.83 3.13 13.26
C GLN A 119 2.85 4.16 13.82
N ASP A 120 3.36 5.25 14.41
CA ASP A 120 2.57 6.46 14.67
C ASP A 120 2.65 7.34 13.42
N GLY A 121 1.58 7.33 12.62
CA GLY A 121 1.55 8.04 11.33
C GLY A 121 2.31 7.31 10.21
N HIS A 122 2.81 8.05 9.23
CA HIS A 122 3.43 7.52 8.00
C HIS A 122 4.96 7.36 8.10
N ILE A 123 5.51 7.27 9.31
CA ILE A 123 6.95 7.13 9.49
C ILE A 123 7.31 5.65 9.36
N ALA A 124 8.12 5.33 8.35
CA ALA A 124 8.75 4.02 8.25
C ALA A 124 9.77 3.89 9.39
N MET A 125 9.35 3.26 10.49
CA MET A 125 10.17 3.11 11.69
C MET A 125 10.64 1.67 11.85
N PHE A 126 11.95 1.49 12.01
CA PHE A 126 12.51 0.31 12.68
C PHE A 126 12.59 0.57 14.20
N PRO A 127 12.51 -0.49 15.03
CA PRO A 127 12.70 -0.37 16.47
C PRO A 127 14.16 -0.02 16.80
N GLU A 128 14.39 0.65 17.92
CA GLU A 128 15.74 1.04 18.41
C GLU A 128 16.69 -0.16 18.55
N GLU A 129 16.16 -1.35 18.82
CA GLU A 129 16.94 -2.58 18.93
C GLU A 129 17.73 -2.90 17.65
N LEU A 130 17.19 -2.56 16.46
CA LEU A 130 17.87 -2.82 15.18
C LEU A 130 19.19 -2.03 15.05
N PRO A 131 19.20 -0.67 15.08
CA PRO A 131 20.44 0.08 15.01
C PRO A 131 21.32 -0.17 16.23
N LYS A 132 20.76 -0.39 17.43
CA LYS A 132 21.55 -0.74 18.63
C LYS A 132 22.43 -1.97 18.40
N ARG A 133 21.88 -3.05 17.83
CA ARG A 133 22.65 -4.26 17.47
C ARG A 133 23.79 -3.94 16.52
N LEU A 134 23.47 -3.28 15.41
CA LEU A 134 24.45 -2.95 14.37
C LEU A 134 25.57 -2.04 14.89
N ILE A 135 25.23 -1.04 15.69
CA ILE A 135 26.20 -0.12 16.30
C ILE A 135 27.12 -0.88 17.26
N LYS A 136 26.59 -1.78 18.10
CA LYS A 136 27.42 -2.62 18.98
C LYS A 136 28.33 -3.59 18.22
N MET A 137 27.86 -4.16 17.11
CA MET A 137 28.63 -5.11 16.32
C MET A 137 29.76 -4.45 15.52
N PHE A 138 29.54 -3.24 15.02
CA PHE A 138 30.38 -2.65 13.96
C PHE A 138 30.97 -1.28 14.28
N SER A 139 30.90 -0.83 15.54
CA SER A 139 31.56 0.40 15.98
C SER A 139 32.09 0.32 17.41
N PHE A 140 33.11 1.10 17.71
CA PHE A 140 33.59 1.35 19.07
C PHE A 140 33.00 2.64 19.65
N VAL A 141 33.09 2.80 20.97
CA VAL A 141 32.76 4.06 21.66
C VAL A 141 33.53 5.22 21.04
N ASP A 142 32.90 6.39 20.99
CA ASP A 142 33.37 7.64 20.38
C ASP A 142 33.49 7.66 18.84
N GLU A 143 33.29 6.52 18.17
CA GLU A 143 33.18 6.50 16.71
C GLU A 143 31.86 7.14 16.24
N THR A 144 31.83 7.50 14.95
CA THR A 144 30.69 8.21 14.35
C THR A 144 29.80 7.28 13.56
N VAL A 145 28.50 7.30 13.85
CA VAL A 145 27.45 6.58 13.13
C VAL A 145 26.70 7.54 12.21
N LEU A 146 26.76 7.28 10.90
CA LEU A 146 26.05 8.06 9.88
C LEU A 146 24.74 7.37 9.48
N ASP A 147 23.64 8.12 9.48
CA ASP A 147 22.36 7.72 8.88
C ASP A 147 21.92 8.73 7.81
N PRO A 148 22.08 8.42 6.51
CA PRO A 148 21.74 9.35 5.44
C PRO A 148 20.23 9.49 5.18
N PHE A 149 19.39 8.68 5.83
CA PHE A 149 17.93 8.74 5.75
C PHE A 149 17.35 8.74 7.17
N LEU A 150 17.69 9.78 7.92
CA LEU A 150 17.56 9.85 9.38
C LEU A 150 16.12 9.65 9.87
N GLY A 151 15.13 10.12 9.10
CA GLY A 151 13.72 10.03 9.46
C GLY A 151 13.46 10.59 10.84
N SER A 152 12.87 9.78 11.72
CA SER A 152 12.57 10.18 13.10
C SER A 152 13.77 10.20 14.06
N GLY A 153 14.99 9.90 13.59
CA GLY A 153 16.21 9.96 14.41
C GLY A 153 16.49 8.73 15.28
N THR A 154 15.91 7.56 14.95
CA THR A 154 16.09 6.33 15.76
C THR A 154 17.54 5.88 15.82
N THR A 155 18.30 5.98 14.72
CA THR A 155 19.72 5.61 14.67
C THR A 155 20.56 6.52 15.56
N THR A 156 20.32 7.84 15.53
CA THR A 156 20.99 8.80 16.40
C THR A 156 20.72 8.54 17.88
N LEU A 157 19.46 8.25 18.25
CA LEU A 157 19.12 7.89 19.62
C LEU A 157 19.89 6.64 20.09
N ALA A 158 19.94 5.59 19.25
CA ALA A 158 20.67 4.37 19.58
C ALA A 158 22.19 4.60 19.70
N ALA A 159 22.77 5.41 18.80
CA ALA A 159 24.17 5.79 18.86
C ALA A 159 24.51 6.55 20.15
N GLN A 160 23.69 7.56 20.49
CA GLN A 160 23.86 8.36 21.70
C GLN A 160 23.81 7.50 22.97
N LYS A 161 22.80 6.62 23.09
CA LYS A 161 22.68 5.68 24.24
C LYS A 161 23.85 4.70 24.36
N LEU A 162 24.57 4.47 23.27
CA LEU A 162 25.76 3.62 23.24
C LEU A 162 27.06 4.44 23.31
N ASN A 163 27.02 5.74 23.60
CA ASN A 163 28.21 6.61 23.65
C ASN A 163 28.97 6.63 22.31
N ARG A 164 28.24 6.71 21.20
CA ARG A 164 28.78 6.98 19.86
C ARG A 164 28.34 8.36 19.41
N LYS A 165 29.16 9.01 18.59
CA LYS A 165 28.77 10.21 17.86
C LYS A 165 27.80 9.83 16.75
N SER A 166 26.96 10.76 16.31
CA SER A 166 26.04 10.51 15.21
C SER A 166 25.91 11.72 14.31
N ALA A 167 25.75 11.45 13.01
CA ALA A 167 25.36 12.42 12.01
C ALA A 167 24.25 11.81 11.14
N GLY A 168 23.39 12.65 10.57
CA GLY A 168 22.39 12.17 9.63
C GLY A 168 21.76 13.27 8.80
N TYR A 169 21.13 12.87 7.70
CA TYR A 169 20.46 13.77 6.77
C TYR A 169 18.97 13.42 6.71
N GLU A 170 18.12 14.45 6.65
CA GLU A 170 16.67 14.33 6.47
C GLU A 170 16.20 15.45 5.54
N ILE A 171 15.45 15.08 4.51
CA ILE A 171 14.99 16.02 3.47
C ILE A 171 13.72 16.74 3.88
N ASN A 172 12.86 16.11 4.69
CA ASN A 172 11.62 16.71 5.13
C ASN A 172 11.83 17.49 6.44
N PRO A 173 11.79 18.84 6.42
CA PRO A 173 11.97 19.66 7.63
C PRO A 173 10.89 19.41 8.70
N GLU A 174 9.73 18.84 8.36
CA GLU A 174 8.68 18.47 9.31
C GLU A 174 9.14 17.41 10.34
N PHE A 175 10.24 16.70 10.06
CA PHE A 175 10.82 15.72 11.00
C PHE A 175 11.65 16.37 12.11
N ILE A 176 12.07 17.64 11.99
CA ILE A 176 12.91 18.31 12.99
C ILE A 176 12.28 18.26 14.40
N PRO A 177 10.99 18.62 14.61
CA PRO A 177 10.36 18.51 15.93
C PRO A 177 10.28 17.07 16.45
N LEU A 178 10.08 16.09 15.56
CA LEU A 178 10.05 14.66 15.93
C LEU A 178 11.42 14.19 16.42
N ILE A 179 12.50 14.59 15.74
CA ILE A 179 13.88 14.28 16.12
C ILE A 179 14.20 14.92 17.48
N LYS A 180 13.91 16.21 17.65
CA LYS A 180 14.12 16.92 18.93
C LYS A 180 13.41 16.24 20.10
N LYS A 181 12.13 15.87 19.90
CA LYS A 181 11.35 15.12 20.89
C LYS A 181 11.96 13.75 21.19
N LYS A 182 12.41 13.03 20.17
CA LYS A 182 12.99 11.68 20.32
C LYS A 182 14.32 11.70 21.07
N LEU A 183 15.13 12.72 20.83
CA LEU A 183 16.41 12.95 21.52
C LEU A 183 16.24 13.67 22.88
N GLU A 184 14.99 13.89 23.31
CA GLU A 184 14.62 14.56 24.56
C GLU A 184 15.25 15.95 24.78
N ILE A 185 15.61 16.64 23.69
CA ILE A 185 16.31 17.94 23.71
C ILE A 185 15.49 18.98 24.48
N ASP A 186 14.17 19.01 24.25
CA ASP A 186 13.28 20.03 24.80
C ASP A 186 12.94 19.83 26.30
N LYS A 187 13.30 18.68 26.89
CA LYS A 187 12.94 18.35 28.29
C LYS A 187 14.01 18.72 29.32
N GLY A 188 15.12 19.35 28.91
CA GLY A 188 16.26 19.63 29.80
C GLY A 188 16.96 18.38 30.35
N LYS A 189 16.51 17.18 29.93
CA LYS A 189 17.16 15.90 30.19
C LYS A 189 18.13 15.61 29.04
N GLN A 190 19.07 16.52 28.82
CA GLN A 190 20.25 16.14 28.05
C GLN A 190 20.92 15.02 28.85
N PHE A 191 21.23 13.90 28.20
CA PHE A 191 22.31 13.04 28.72
C PHE A 191 23.51 13.97 28.89
N GLU A 192 24.05 14.06 30.11
CA GLU A 192 24.76 15.22 30.69
C GLU A 192 25.94 15.81 29.87
N ASN A 193 26.30 15.27 28.70
CA ASN A 193 27.39 15.73 27.84
C ASN A 193 27.14 15.57 26.32
N SER A 194 25.92 15.77 25.80
CA SER A 194 25.65 15.64 24.35
C SER A 194 25.28 16.97 23.69
N GLU A 195 26.15 17.48 22.80
CA GLU A 195 25.84 18.62 21.93
C GLU A 195 25.10 18.14 20.67
N VAL A 196 23.97 18.79 20.34
CA VAL A 196 23.19 18.49 19.13
C VAL A 196 23.06 19.75 18.29
N GLU A 197 23.55 19.69 17.05
CA GLU A 197 23.49 20.78 16.08
C GLU A 197 22.56 20.41 14.91
N PHE A 198 21.63 21.31 14.57
CA PHE A 198 20.78 21.18 13.39
C PHE A 198 21.21 22.21 12.33
N LYS A 199 21.68 21.74 11.16
CA LYS A 199 22.01 22.59 10.01
C LYS A 199 20.96 22.42 8.92
N VAL A 200 20.37 23.53 8.50
CA VAL A 200 19.46 23.55 7.35
C VAL A 200 20.25 24.00 6.13
N GLN A 201 20.38 23.12 5.14
CA GLN A 201 21.02 23.42 3.87
C GLN A 201 19.95 23.82 2.85
N GLN A 202 20.13 24.95 2.17
CA GLN A 202 19.31 25.32 1.01
C GLN A 202 19.87 24.62 -0.23
N ILE A 203 19.04 23.82 -0.90
CA ILE A 203 19.42 23.12 -2.14
C ILE A 203 18.90 23.94 -3.32
N GLU A 204 19.79 24.64 -4.01
CA GLU A 204 19.42 25.56 -5.10
C GLU A 204 18.99 24.84 -6.39
N GLN A 205 19.47 23.62 -6.65
CA GLN A 205 19.00 22.77 -7.75
C GLN A 205 19.02 21.27 -7.40
N PRO A 206 17.87 20.58 -7.41
CA PRO A 206 17.82 19.13 -7.30
C PRO A 206 18.04 18.50 -8.68
N CYS A 207 19.28 18.49 -9.19
CA CYS A 207 19.60 17.78 -10.43
C CYS A 207 20.44 16.54 -10.13
N CYS A 208 19.79 15.46 -9.69
CA CYS A 208 20.44 14.16 -9.60
C CYS A 208 20.55 13.47 -10.97
N THR A 209 19.83 13.94 -11.99
CA THR A 209 19.71 13.25 -13.28
C THR A 209 21.06 13.11 -13.98
N ASN A 210 21.84 14.19 -14.05
CA ASN A 210 23.15 14.19 -14.69
C ASN A 210 24.18 13.34 -13.92
N GLU A 211 24.02 13.20 -12.59
CA GLU A 211 24.90 12.36 -11.77
C GLU A 211 24.53 10.89 -11.86
N ILE A 212 23.23 10.57 -11.95
CA ILE A 212 22.74 9.20 -12.18
C ILE A 212 23.27 8.66 -13.51
N GLU A 213 23.36 9.51 -14.53
CA GLU A 213 23.91 9.13 -15.84
C GLU A 213 25.40 8.75 -15.79
N LYS A 214 26.15 9.23 -14.80
CA LYS A 214 27.56 8.92 -14.61
C LYS A 214 27.80 7.64 -13.80
N LEU A 215 26.76 7.04 -13.23
CA LEU A 215 26.91 5.86 -12.39
C LEU A 215 27.38 4.65 -13.22
N PRO A 216 28.33 3.85 -12.68
CA PRO A 216 28.88 2.69 -13.37
C PRO A 216 27.85 1.56 -13.52
N TYR A 217 26.91 1.46 -12.58
CA TYR A 217 25.75 0.60 -12.67
C TYR A 217 24.50 1.46 -12.81
N LYS A 218 23.62 1.09 -13.74
CA LYS A 218 22.28 1.68 -13.90
C LYS A 218 21.28 0.55 -13.85
N PHE A 219 20.29 0.69 -12.97
CA PHE A 219 19.21 -0.27 -12.90
C PHE A 219 18.31 -0.13 -14.13
N GLU A 220 18.10 -1.22 -14.84
CA GLU A 220 17.12 -1.35 -15.90
C GLU A 220 16.17 -2.51 -15.56
N ASP A 221 14.88 -2.23 -15.39
CA ASP A 221 13.90 -3.29 -15.17
C ASP A 221 13.60 -3.96 -16.52
N SER A 222 14.16 -5.14 -16.72
CA SER A 222 13.91 -5.97 -17.90
C SER A 222 12.43 -6.37 -18.05
N HIS A 223 11.67 -6.31 -16.95
CA HIS A 223 10.25 -6.61 -16.95
C HIS A 223 9.44 -5.32 -16.93
N ARG A 224 9.06 -4.85 -18.12
CA ARG A 224 8.13 -3.73 -18.25
C ARG A 224 6.83 -4.05 -17.53
N PHE A 225 6.40 -3.14 -16.67
CA PHE A 225 5.08 -3.18 -16.09
C PHE A 225 4.14 -2.38 -16.98
N ASP A 226 2.99 -2.96 -17.32
CA ASP A 226 1.85 -2.17 -17.75
C ASP A 226 1.39 -1.36 -16.54
N LYS A 227 1.86 -0.11 -16.41
CA LYS A 227 1.36 0.83 -15.40
C LYS A 227 -0.09 1.20 -15.76
N LYS A 228 -1.04 0.32 -15.41
CA LYS A 228 -2.46 0.50 -15.72
C LYS A 228 -3.06 1.67 -14.94
N VAL A 229 -2.60 1.90 -13.71
CA VAL A 229 -3.05 3.02 -12.86
C VAL A 229 -1.88 3.60 -12.06
N ASP A 230 -1.85 4.93 -11.96
CA ASP A 230 -0.93 5.65 -11.08
C ASP A 230 -1.11 5.21 -9.61
N PRO A 231 -0.08 4.66 -8.95
CA PRO A 231 -0.13 4.27 -7.55
C PRO A 231 -0.60 5.38 -6.59
N LYS A 232 -0.39 6.66 -6.93
CA LYS A 232 -0.86 7.78 -6.11
C LYS A 232 -2.39 7.92 -6.08
N LYS A 233 -3.09 7.47 -7.13
CA LYS A 233 -4.56 7.57 -7.26
C LYS A 233 -5.29 6.46 -6.49
N LEU A 234 -4.70 5.27 -6.43
CA LEU A 234 -5.20 4.15 -5.65
C LEU A 234 -4.31 3.99 -4.42
N GLN A 235 -4.64 4.56 -3.27
CA GLN A 235 -3.81 4.38 -2.06
C GLN A 235 -4.37 3.24 -1.21
N PHE A 236 -3.65 2.13 -1.11
CA PHE A 236 -3.90 1.14 -0.07
C PHE A 236 -3.04 1.49 1.15
N GLY A 237 -3.64 2.15 2.14
CA GLY A 237 -3.01 2.41 3.45
C GLY A 237 -1.85 3.43 3.47
N SER A 238 -1.33 3.87 2.32
CA SER A 238 -0.22 4.83 2.25
C SER A 238 -0.72 6.23 1.88
N LYS A 239 -0.87 7.14 2.86
CA LYS A 239 -1.11 8.56 2.59
C LYS A 239 0.24 9.26 2.48
N LEU A 240 0.75 9.40 1.26
CA LEU A 240 2.00 10.10 0.99
C LEU A 240 1.86 11.63 0.96
N ASP A 241 0.62 12.15 0.99
CA ASP A 241 0.35 13.59 0.96
C ASP A 241 -0.42 14.03 2.21
N SER A 242 0.25 14.81 3.06
CA SER A 242 -0.32 15.53 4.21
C SER A 242 -1.19 16.73 3.79
N SER A 243 -1.37 16.99 2.50
CA SER A 243 -2.19 18.10 1.98
C SER A 243 -3.70 17.91 2.12
N ARG A 244 -4.18 16.78 2.66
CA ARG A 244 -5.59 16.60 3.03
C ARG A 244 -5.73 16.35 4.53
N LYS A 245 -5.89 17.44 5.28
CA LYS A 245 -6.56 17.46 6.60
C LYS A 245 -8.01 17.00 6.41
N ASP A 246 -8.24 15.71 6.20
CA ASP A 246 -9.59 15.16 6.31
C ASP A 246 -9.59 13.65 6.55
N LYS A 247 -10.05 13.32 7.76
CA LYS A 247 -10.73 12.10 8.23
C LYS A 247 -10.08 10.74 7.95
N LYS A 248 -10.22 9.85 8.94
CA LYS A 248 -10.04 8.40 8.80
C LYS A 248 -10.78 7.91 7.53
N LEU A 249 -10.07 7.71 6.43
CA LEU A 249 -10.57 6.92 5.32
C LEU A 249 -10.50 5.47 5.81
N GLU A 250 -11.65 4.91 6.19
CA GLU A 250 -11.79 3.48 6.43
C GLU A 250 -11.18 2.72 5.24
N GLU A 251 -10.20 1.86 5.51
CA GLU A 251 -9.46 1.12 4.50
C GLU A 251 -10.43 0.43 3.52
N GLY A 252 -10.25 0.67 2.22
CA GLY A 252 -11.03 0.03 1.16
C GLY A 252 -12.35 0.72 0.75
N PHE A 253 -12.70 1.86 1.35
CA PHE A 253 -13.89 2.62 0.97
C PHE A 253 -13.59 3.91 0.18
N TYR A 254 -14.38 4.15 -0.85
CA TYR A 254 -14.30 5.29 -1.76
C TYR A 254 -15.59 6.12 -1.72
N SER A 255 -15.51 7.34 -2.24
CA SER A 255 -16.67 8.18 -2.49
C SER A 255 -16.74 8.50 -3.97
N VAL A 256 -17.94 8.35 -4.54
CA VAL A 256 -18.22 8.74 -5.92
C VAL A 256 -18.18 10.26 -6.04
N LYS A 257 -17.53 10.75 -7.09
CA LYS A 257 -17.53 12.17 -7.49
C LYS A 257 -18.64 12.42 -8.49
N GLU A 258 -18.68 11.64 -9.56
CA GLU A 258 -19.65 11.78 -10.65
C GLU A 258 -19.91 10.43 -11.33
N ILE A 259 -21.10 10.31 -11.91
CA ILE A 259 -21.48 9.21 -12.80
C ILE A 259 -21.30 9.71 -14.23
N ILE A 260 -20.38 9.09 -14.97
CA ILE A 260 -20.05 9.45 -16.36
C ILE A 260 -21.05 8.79 -17.30
N SER A 261 -21.33 7.50 -17.08
CA SER A 261 -22.34 6.73 -17.81
C SER A 261 -22.87 5.59 -16.93
N PRO A 262 -23.91 4.84 -17.35
CA PRO A 262 -24.44 3.72 -16.59
C PRO A 262 -23.42 2.62 -16.27
N ASN A 263 -22.30 2.54 -17.01
CA ASN A 263 -21.21 1.63 -16.73
C ASN A 263 -19.90 2.31 -16.31
N LEU A 264 -19.79 3.64 -16.27
CA LEU A 264 -18.58 4.38 -15.89
C LEU A 264 -18.80 5.35 -14.74
N VAL A 265 -17.99 5.21 -13.69
CA VAL A 265 -18.09 6.00 -12.45
C VAL A 265 -16.74 6.61 -12.10
N GLN A 266 -16.71 7.92 -11.85
CA GLN A 266 -15.51 8.61 -11.37
C GLN A 266 -15.58 8.82 -9.86
N LEU A 267 -14.47 8.52 -9.18
CA LEU A 267 -14.31 8.63 -7.74
C LEU A 267 -13.63 9.95 -7.35
N LYS A 268 -13.79 10.37 -6.09
CA LYS A 268 -13.18 11.61 -5.57
C LYS A 268 -11.65 11.63 -5.57
N ASN A 269 -10.99 10.48 -5.67
CA ASN A 269 -9.53 10.39 -5.86
C ASN A 269 -9.10 10.50 -7.33
N GLY A 270 -10.03 10.76 -8.26
CA GLY A 270 -9.75 10.92 -9.69
C GLY A 270 -9.63 9.60 -10.45
N LEU A 271 -9.92 8.46 -9.82
CA LEU A 271 -9.99 7.16 -10.51
C LEU A 271 -11.34 7.01 -11.21
N THR A 272 -11.32 6.60 -12.47
CA THR A 272 -12.51 6.15 -13.21
C THR A 272 -12.56 4.63 -13.19
N VAL A 273 -13.71 4.07 -12.80
CA VAL A 273 -13.94 2.63 -12.74
C VAL A 273 -15.10 2.25 -13.66
N ARG A 274 -14.99 1.09 -14.32
CA ARG A 274 -16.05 0.51 -15.14
C ARG A 274 -16.81 -0.55 -14.34
N LEU A 275 -18.14 -0.50 -14.37
CA LEU A 275 -18.99 -1.52 -13.76
C LEU A 275 -18.95 -2.80 -14.62
N LEU A 276 -18.35 -3.85 -14.09
CA LEU A 276 -18.20 -5.12 -14.78
C LEU A 276 -19.56 -5.81 -14.97
N GLY A 277 -19.77 -6.40 -16.15
CA GLY A 277 -20.97 -7.16 -16.52
C GLY A 277 -22.20 -6.31 -16.85
N ILE A 278 -22.02 -4.99 -17.00
CA ILE A 278 -23.09 -4.03 -17.29
C ILE A 278 -22.96 -3.51 -18.71
N LYS A 279 -23.99 -3.77 -19.53
CA LYS A 279 -24.15 -3.18 -20.86
C LYS A 279 -25.21 -2.08 -20.82
N GLU A 280 -24.89 -0.94 -21.43
CA GLU A 280 -25.80 0.21 -21.47
C GLU A 280 -27.04 -0.08 -22.31
N LYS A 281 -28.20 0.37 -21.84
CA LYS A 281 -29.48 0.25 -22.54
C LYS A 281 -29.89 1.65 -22.99
N GLN A 282 -29.79 1.93 -24.30
CA GLN A 282 -29.93 3.29 -24.85
C GLN A 282 -31.21 4.02 -24.39
N GLY A 283 -32.33 3.30 -24.23
CA GLY A 283 -33.60 3.87 -23.75
C GLY A 283 -33.71 4.12 -22.23
N ALA A 284 -32.77 3.62 -21.41
CA ALA A 284 -32.81 3.73 -19.94
C ALA A 284 -31.58 4.42 -19.35
N ASN A 285 -30.67 4.93 -20.18
CA ASN A 285 -29.39 5.50 -19.73
C ASN A 285 -29.56 6.66 -18.73
N GLY A 286 -30.52 7.55 -18.95
CA GLY A 286 -30.80 8.66 -18.03
C GLY A 286 -31.24 8.17 -16.64
N GLU A 287 -32.19 7.24 -16.60
CA GLU A 287 -32.69 6.64 -15.36
C GLU A 287 -31.61 5.83 -14.63
N ALA A 288 -30.77 5.12 -15.37
CA ALA A 288 -29.66 4.34 -14.82
C ALA A 288 -28.62 5.26 -14.15
N MET A 289 -28.28 6.37 -14.80
CA MET A 289 -27.38 7.37 -14.22
C MET A 289 -27.96 8.01 -12.96
N GLU A 290 -29.24 8.37 -12.98
CA GLU A 290 -29.90 8.95 -11.80
C GLU A 290 -30.01 7.95 -10.65
N PHE A 291 -30.32 6.67 -10.95
CA PHE A 291 -30.29 5.60 -9.97
C PHE A 291 -28.92 5.47 -9.30
N LEU A 292 -27.84 5.49 -10.08
CA LEU A 292 -26.48 5.44 -9.56
C LEU A 292 -26.15 6.67 -8.71
N ARG A 293 -26.53 7.88 -9.16
CA ARG A 293 -26.36 9.12 -8.40
C ARG A 293 -27.06 9.03 -7.06
N LEU A 294 -28.35 8.68 -7.03
CA LEU A 294 -29.13 8.58 -5.81
C LEU A 294 -28.59 7.51 -4.85
N LYS A 295 -28.22 6.33 -5.36
CA LYS A 295 -27.68 5.24 -4.53
C LYS A 295 -26.30 5.54 -3.96
N THR A 296 -25.47 6.31 -4.67
CA THR A 296 -24.09 6.57 -4.26
C THR A 296 -23.92 7.92 -3.55
N LYS A 297 -24.89 8.84 -3.66
CA LYS A 297 -24.87 10.16 -3.01
C LYS A 297 -24.76 10.02 -1.50
N GLY A 298 -23.72 10.63 -0.93
CA GLY A 298 -23.44 10.59 0.51
C GLY A 298 -22.99 9.21 1.03
N GLN A 299 -22.92 8.18 0.18
CA GLN A 299 -22.53 6.84 0.59
C GLN A 299 -21.05 6.56 0.33
N LYS A 300 -20.52 5.60 1.09
CA LYS A 300 -19.21 4.99 0.84
C LYS A 300 -19.40 3.73 0.01
N VAL A 301 -18.49 3.52 -0.95
CA VAL A 301 -18.50 2.36 -1.85
C VAL A 301 -17.21 1.58 -1.75
N PHE A 302 -17.25 0.27 -1.99
CA PHE A 302 -16.07 -0.58 -2.13
C PHE A 302 -16.23 -1.49 -3.34
N PHE A 303 -15.14 -2.11 -3.77
CA PHE A 303 -15.12 -2.89 -5.00
C PHE A 303 -14.64 -4.31 -4.76
N LYS A 304 -15.17 -5.25 -5.55
CA LYS A 304 -14.54 -6.54 -5.80
C LYS A 304 -14.12 -6.61 -7.27
N TYR A 305 -13.18 -7.48 -7.56
CA TYR A 305 -12.61 -7.66 -8.90
C TYR A 305 -12.91 -9.06 -9.41
N ASP A 306 -12.89 -9.21 -10.73
CA ASP A 306 -12.79 -10.50 -11.38
C ASP A 306 -11.32 -10.84 -11.71
N GLN A 307 -11.10 -11.93 -12.45
CA GLN A 307 -9.78 -12.33 -12.94
C GLN A 307 -9.18 -11.23 -13.83
N GLU A 308 -9.94 -10.77 -14.83
CA GLU A 308 -9.58 -9.62 -15.65
C GLU A 308 -9.98 -8.32 -14.94
N LYS A 309 -9.00 -7.46 -14.70
CA LYS A 309 -9.18 -6.24 -13.90
C LYS A 309 -9.29 -4.97 -14.74
N TYR A 310 -8.90 -5.01 -16.00
CA TYR A 310 -8.82 -3.84 -16.87
C TYR A 310 -9.48 -4.13 -18.19
N ASP A 311 -10.24 -3.17 -18.71
CA ASP A 311 -10.73 -3.20 -20.08
C ASP A 311 -9.64 -2.77 -21.08
N GLN A 312 -9.97 -2.78 -22.38
CA GLN A 312 -9.07 -2.34 -23.45
C GLN A 312 -8.66 -0.87 -23.32
N ASP A 313 -9.50 -0.05 -22.69
CA ASP A 313 -9.30 1.37 -22.45
C ASP A 313 -8.52 1.66 -21.14
N SER A 314 -8.01 0.63 -20.46
CA SER A 314 -7.32 0.71 -19.16
C SER A 314 -8.16 1.23 -18.00
N ASN A 315 -9.50 1.17 -18.08
CA ASN A 315 -10.38 1.39 -16.94
C ASN A 315 -10.39 0.16 -16.03
N LEU A 316 -10.34 0.41 -14.72
CA LEU A 316 -10.45 -0.64 -13.71
C LEU A 316 -11.89 -1.20 -13.67
N MET A 317 -12.06 -2.46 -14.02
CA MET A 317 -13.35 -3.17 -14.03
C MET A 317 -13.69 -3.67 -12.62
N VAL A 318 -14.89 -3.33 -12.14
CA VAL A 318 -15.30 -3.56 -10.74
C VAL A 318 -16.72 -4.07 -10.59
N TYR A 319 -16.91 -4.91 -9.58
CA TYR A 319 -18.19 -5.14 -8.93
C TYR A 319 -18.36 -4.09 -7.82
N LEU A 320 -19.29 -3.15 -8.02
CA LEU A 320 -19.52 -2.02 -7.12
C LEU A 320 -20.46 -2.41 -5.97
N TYR A 321 -20.03 -2.15 -4.74
CA TYR A 321 -20.82 -2.35 -3.54
C TYR A 321 -20.92 -1.07 -2.71
N LEU A 322 -22.11 -0.82 -2.14
CA LEU A 322 -22.28 0.19 -1.10
C LEU A 322 -21.76 -0.35 0.25
N LYS A 323 -21.48 0.53 1.23
CA LYS A 323 -21.01 0.13 2.57
C LYS A 323 -21.89 -0.90 3.27
N ASN A 324 -23.20 -0.88 3.02
CA ASN A 324 -24.16 -1.87 3.51
C ASN A 324 -24.17 -3.19 2.70
N LYS A 325 -23.15 -3.44 1.87
CA LYS A 325 -23.00 -4.61 0.97
C LYS A 325 -24.03 -4.72 -0.15
N THR A 326 -24.79 -3.66 -0.45
CA THR A 326 -25.68 -3.64 -1.62
C THR A 326 -24.85 -3.78 -2.91
N PHE A 327 -25.12 -4.81 -3.70
CA PHE A 327 -24.46 -5.02 -4.99
C PHE A 327 -25.12 -4.16 -6.07
N VAL A 328 -24.44 -3.10 -6.49
CA VAL A 328 -25.00 -2.06 -7.35
C VAL A 328 -25.17 -2.56 -8.79
N ASN A 329 -24.18 -3.26 -9.35
CA ASN A 329 -24.24 -3.83 -10.70
C ASN A 329 -25.50 -4.72 -10.86
N ALA A 330 -25.73 -5.65 -9.92
CA ALA A 330 -26.89 -6.52 -9.94
C ALA A 330 -28.23 -5.76 -9.83
N HIS A 331 -28.27 -4.63 -9.12
CA HIS A 331 -29.48 -3.83 -8.99
C HIS A 331 -29.84 -3.09 -10.28
N LEU A 332 -28.85 -2.63 -11.04
CA LEU A 332 -29.09 -2.02 -12.36
C LEU A 332 -29.81 -2.99 -13.28
N ILE A 333 -29.31 -4.22 -13.37
CA ILE A 333 -29.90 -5.28 -14.20
C ILE A 333 -31.28 -5.68 -13.68
N LYS A 334 -31.42 -5.91 -12.37
CA LYS A 334 -32.69 -6.30 -11.75
C LYS A 334 -33.81 -5.28 -11.96
N LYS A 335 -33.47 -3.99 -12.08
CA LYS A 335 -34.42 -2.90 -12.34
C LYS A 335 -34.64 -2.65 -13.84
N GLY A 336 -33.98 -3.38 -14.73
CA GLY A 336 -34.07 -3.17 -16.19
C GLY A 336 -33.40 -1.88 -16.68
N LEU A 337 -32.58 -1.26 -15.84
CA LEU A 337 -31.85 -0.01 -16.13
C LEU A 337 -30.58 -0.27 -16.95
N ALA A 338 -30.12 -1.51 -17.00
CA ALA A 338 -29.01 -1.96 -17.82
C ALA A 338 -29.19 -3.43 -18.21
N GLU A 339 -28.49 -3.84 -19.25
CA GLU A 339 -28.46 -5.22 -19.75
C GLU A 339 -27.26 -5.98 -19.15
N ALA A 340 -27.40 -7.30 -19.04
CA ALA A 340 -26.29 -8.18 -18.71
C ALA A 340 -25.34 -8.29 -19.91
N GLU A 341 -24.04 -8.09 -19.68
CA GLU A 341 -23.05 -8.35 -20.72
C GLU A 341 -22.98 -9.86 -21.03
N LYS A 342 -23.22 -10.23 -22.29
CA LYS A 342 -23.25 -11.64 -22.72
C LYS A 342 -21.90 -12.08 -23.29
N ASN A 343 -21.11 -11.13 -23.76
CA ASN A 343 -19.80 -11.36 -24.34
C ASN A 343 -18.73 -11.38 -23.24
N GLY A 344 -17.90 -12.44 -23.22
CA GLY A 344 -16.84 -12.61 -22.22
C GLY A 344 -17.23 -13.47 -21.02
N GLU A 345 -16.23 -13.94 -20.27
CA GLU A 345 -16.39 -14.79 -19.09
C GLU A 345 -16.10 -13.99 -17.82
N TYR A 346 -17.07 -13.94 -16.91
CA TYR A 346 -16.94 -13.27 -15.62
C TYR A 346 -17.79 -13.98 -14.55
N LYS A 347 -17.34 -13.94 -13.31
CA LYS A 347 -17.84 -14.77 -12.19
C LYS A 347 -19.34 -14.63 -11.93
N GLU A 348 -19.90 -13.42 -12.06
CA GLU A 348 -21.32 -13.16 -11.78
C GLU A 348 -22.23 -13.29 -13.01
N LYS A 349 -21.73 -13.74 -14.17
CA LYS A 349 -22.48 -13.82 -15.46
C LYS A 349 -23.80 -14.57 -15.35
N SER A 350 -23.79 -15.80 -14.83
CA SER A 350 -25.01 -16.61 -14.69
C SER A 350 -26.07 -15.96 -13.80
N LYS A 351 -25.65 -15.14 -12.82
CA LYS A 351 -26.56 -14.41 -11.95
C LYS A 351 -27.14 -13.19 -12.66
N PHE A 352 -26.34 -12.48 -13.44
CA PHE A 352 -26.76 -11.31 -14.20
C PHE A 352 -27.79 -11.70 -15.28
N ILE A 353 -27.53 -12.78 -16.02
CA ILE A 353 -28.48 -13.32 -17.02
C ILE A 353 -29.81 -13.70 -16.36
N LYS A 354 -29.79 -14.43 -15.23
CA LYS A 354 -31.03 -14.79 -14.50
C LYS A 354 -31.82 -13.56 -14.00
N LEU A 355 -31.14 -12.50 -13.60
CA LEU A 355 -31.78 -11.25 -13.16
C LEU A 355 -32.43 -10.49 -14.32
N GLU A 356 -31.81 -10.53 -15.51
CA GLU A 356 -32.35 -9.96 -16.74
C GLU A 356 -33.61 -10.73 -17.21
N GLU A 357 -33.54 -12.06 -17.27
CA GLU A 357 -34.66 -12.93 -17.67
C GLU A 357 -35.86 -12.85 -16.70
N GLY A 358 -35.60 -12.76 -15.40
CA GLY A 358 -36.65 -12.60 -14.38
C GLY A 358 -37.39 -11.27 -14.46
N ASN A 359 -36.80 -10.26 -15.11
CA ASN A 359 -37.46 -8.98 -15.37
C ASN A 359 -38.30 -9.04 -16.65
N GLY A 360 -37.83 -9.72 -17.70
CA GLY A 360 -38.59 -9.94 -18.95
C GLY A 360 -39.95 -10.62 -18.70
N LYS A 361 -39.98 -11.63 -17.82
CA LYS A 361 -41.23 -12.31 -17.43
C LYS A 361 -42.24 -11.44 -16.68
N ARG A 362 -41.83 -10.31 -16.09
CA ARG A 362 -42.75 -9.35 -15.44
C ARG A 362 -43.32 -8.35 -16.43
N ALA A 363 -42.57 -7.97 -17.47
CA ALA A 363 -43.06 -7.08 -18.51
C ALA A 363 -44.11 -7.76 -19.43
N ASP A 364 -43.96 -9.07 -19.70
CA ASP A 364 -44.92 -9.82 -20.54
C ASP A 364 -46.29 -10.07 -19.87
N PHE A 365 -46.42 -9.83 -18.56
CA PHE A 365 -47.69 -10.00 -17.84
C PHE A 365 -48.56 -8.73 -17.86
N GLU A 366 -48.01 -7.57 -18.22
CA GLU A 366 -48.74 -6.29 -18.27
C GLU A 366 -49.31 -5.96 -19.67
N GLN A 367 -49.15 -6.84 -20.66
CA GLN A 367 -49.62 -6.63 -22.05
C GLN A 367 -50.74 -7.58 -22.52
N ARG A 368 -51.42 -8.30 -21.62
CA ARG A 368 -52.64 -9.03 -21.98
C ARG A 368 -53.88 -8.25 -21.54
N ASP A 369 -54.26 -7.27 -22.36
CA ASP A 369 -55.63 -6.73 -22.36
C ASP A 369 -56.56 -7.78 -23.01
N GLU A 370 -57.34 -8.49 -22.20
CA GLU A 370 -58.53 -9.20 -22.67
C GLU A 370 -59.72 -8.23 -22.75
N PRO A 371 -60.56 -8.29 -23.80
CA PRO A 371 -61.68 -7.38 -23.95
C PRO A 371 -62.79 -7.71 -22.95
N VAL A 372 -63.30 -6.67 -22.30
CA VAL A 372 -64.46 -6.72 -21.39
C VAL A 372 -65.70 -7.19 -22.17
N SER A 373 -66.17 -8.40 -21.88
CA SER A 373 -67.50 -8.85 -22.28
C SER A 373 -68.55 -8.35 -21.30
N THR A 374 -69.51 -7.61 -21.83
CA THR A 374 -70.79 -7.22 -21.22
C THR A 374 -71.60 -8.42 -20.74
N GLU A 375 -71.99 -8.46 -19.45
CA GLU A 375 -73.33 -8.88 -18.98
C GLU A 375 -73.47 -8.79 -17.45
N PHE A 376 -74.73 -8.67 -17.00
CA PHE A 376 -75.26 -8.65 -15.61
C PHE A 376 -75.41 -7.32 -14.86
N GLN A 377 -76.53 -6.64 -15.15
CA GLN A 377 -77.38 -5.96 -14.18
C GLN A 377 -78.36 -6.95 -13.51
N LYS A 378 -78.86 -6.56 -12.32
CA LYS A 378 -79.84 -7.19 -11.41
C LYS A 378 -79.18 -8.09 -10.34
N GLU A 379 -79.49 -7.99 -9.05
CA GLU A 379 -80.69 -7.51 -8.36
C GLU A 379 -80.37 -7.35 -6.84
N CYS A 380 -81.35 -6.84 -6.09
CA CYS A 380 -81.48 -6.84 -4.62
C CYS A 380 -80.88 -5.66 -3.85
N GLY A 381 -81.69 -4.59 -3.78
CA GLY A 381 -81.92 -3.91 -2.51
C GLY A 381 -83.28 -4.32 -1.93
N SER A 382 -83.35 -4.29 -0.58
CA SER A 382 -84.54 -4.14 0.27
C SER A 382 -85.30 -5.41 0.69
N ASN A 383 -85.08 -5.90 1.90
CA ASN A 383 -85.91 -5.60 3.08
C ASN A 383 -85.60 -6.54 4.26
N ILE A 384 -85.57 -5.94 5.46
CA ILE A 384 -85.99 -6.43 6.79
C ILE A 384 -85.62 -7.87 7.18
#